data_AF-A0A8E0S3B9-F1
#
_entry.id   AF-A0A8E0S3B9-F1
#
_cell.length_a   1.000
_cell.length_b   1.000
_cell.length_c   1.000
_cell.angle_alpha   90.00
_cell.angle_beta   90.00
_cell.angle_gamma   90.00
#
_symmetry.space_group_name_H-M   'P 1'
#
loop_
_entity.id
_entity.type
_entity.pdbx_description
1 polymer ?
#
loop_
_entity_poly.entity_id
_entity_poly.type
_entity_poly.pdbx_seq_one_letter_code
_entity_poly.pdbx_strand_id
1 'polypeptide(L)'
;MEQSNNLDKDPLNVDLGDPPEEWSKWFAYMGLKLVIYVAKDPWGFFATVLMILTPLLGLSAFCAFKLAKEVQRQEEEKKLRDKRNAAIAKKQKHVKSE
;
A
#
# COMPACT_ATOMS: atom_id res chain seq x y z
N MET A 1 -2.34 1.96 55.34
CA MET A 1 -1.75 2.51 54.10
C MET A 1 -2.14 1.60 52.95
N GLU A 2 -3.42 1.64 52.55
CA GLU A 2 -4.02 0.57 51.73
C GLU A 2 -5.03 1.17 50.74
N GLN A 3 -4.58 2.14 49.92
CA GLN A 3 -5.42 2.80 48.92
C GLN A 3 -4.71 3.09 47.59
N SER A 4 -3.81 2.19 47.13
CA SER A 4 -3.16 2.33 45.80
C SER A 4 -3.36 1.13 44.86
N ASN A 5 -4.25 0.19 45.19
CA ASN A 5 -4.44 -1.05 44.41
C ASN A 5 -5.79 -1.16 43.68
N ASN A 6 -6.48 -0.04 43.42
CA ASN A 6 -7.81 -0.06 42.77
C ASN A 6 -8.00 1.03 41.71
N LEU A 7 -6.97 1.39 40.93
CA LEU A 7 -7.09 2.39 39.86
C LEU A 7 -6.62 1.93 38.47
N ASP A 8 -6.35 0.64 38.27
CA ASP A 8 -5.79 0.11 37.01
C ASP A 8 -6.59 -1.06 36.43
N LYS A 9 -7.90 -1.11 36.71
CA LYS A 9 -8.81 -1.98 35.96
C LYS A 9 -9.72 -1.11 35.13
N ASP A 10 -9.18 -0.58 34.03
CA ASP A 10 -9.98 -0.24 32.88
C ASP A 10 -10.83 -1.48 32.53
N PRO A 11 -12.17 -1.44 32.68
CA PRO A 11 -13.03 -2.60 32.43
C PRO A 11 -13.11 -2.99 30.95
N LEU A 12 -12.32 -2.33 30.10
CA LEU A 12 -12.32 -2.46 28.64
C LEU A 12 -10.91 -2.79 28.09
N ASN A 13 -9.99 -3.24 28.93
CA ASN A 13 -8.77 -3.89 28.45
C ASN A 13 -9.07 -5.39 28.29
N VAL A 14 -9.66 -5.75 27.14
CA VAL A 14 -9.85 -7.15 26.77
C VAL A 14 -8.46 -7.70 26.44
N ASP A 15 -7.89 -8.45 27.39
CA ASP A 15 -6.66 -9.19 27.19
C ASP A 15 -6.92 -10.30 26.16
N LEU A 16 -6.46 -10.05 24.93
CA LEU A 16 -6.87 -10.80 23.75
C LEU A 16 -6.02 -12.07 23.53
N GLY A 17 -5.14 -12.43 24.48
CA GLY A 17 -4.22 -13.55 24.41
C GLY A 17 -3.08 -13.36 23.38
N ASP A 18 -2.18 -14.34 23.31
CA ASP A 18 -1.06 -14.36 22.37
C ASP A 18 -1.55 -14.35 20.90
N PRO A 19 -0.89 -13.57 20.02
CA PRO A 19 -1.29 -13.50 18.63
C PRO A 19 -1.08 -14.85 17.93
N PRO A 20 -2.07 -15.35 17.18
CA PRO A 20 -1.96 -16.62 16.47
C PRO A 20 -0.89 -16.55 15.37
N GLU A 21 -0.14 -17.64 15.17
CA GLU A 21 0.93 -17.75 14.13
C GLU A 21 0.41 -17.58 12.70
N GLU A 22 -0.88 -17.82 12.47
CA GLU A 22 -1.52 -17.72 11.16
C GLU A 22 -1.87 -16.26 10.80
N TRP A 23 -1.33 -15.77 9.67
CA TRP A 23 -1.51 -14.39 9.20
C TRP A 23 -2.99 -13.97 9.05
N SER A 24 -3.85 -14.88 8.62
CA SER A 24 -5.30 -14.61 8.52
C SER A 24 -5.97 -14.41 9.88
N LYS A 25 -5.54 -15.16 10.90
CA LYS A 25 -6.07 -15.03 12.26
C LYS A 25 -5.46 -13.80 12.95
N TRP A 26 -4.22 -13.47 12.61
CA TRP A 26 -3.55 -12.25 13.07
C TRP A 26 -4.29 -11.00 12.61
N PHE A 27 -4.79 -10.94 11.37
CA PHE A 27 -5.64 -9.81 10.94
C PHE A 27 -6.97 -9.73 11.69
N ALA A 28 -7.60 -10.87 11.97
CA ALA A 28 -8.83 -10.88 12.76
C ALA A 28 -8.57 -10.36 14.19
N TYR A 29 -7.47 -10.79 14.81
CA TYR A 29 -6.99 -10.30 16.11
C TYR A 29 -6.72 -8.79 16.09
N MET A 30 -5.95 -8.32 15.11
CA MET A 30 -5.62 -6.91 14.94
C MET A 30 -6.87 -6.06 14.65
N GLY A 31 -7.77 -6.56 13.80
CA GLY A 31 -9.03 -5.90 13.49
C GLY A 31 -9.92 -5.75 14.72
N LEU A 32 -10.05 -6.80 15.54
CA LEU A 32 -10.81 -6.75 16.79
C LEU A 32 -10.20 -5.74 17.78
N LYS A 33 -8.86 -5.73 17.92
CA LYS A 33 -8.13 -4.76 18.75
C LYS A 33 -8.34 -3.32 18.28
N LEU A 34 -8.32 -3.09 16.97
CA LEU A 34 -8.60 -1.78 16.38
C LEU A 34 -10.05 -1.34 16.63
N VAL A 35 -11.03 -2.25 16.50
CA VAL A 35 -12.44 -1.93 16.77
C VAL A 35 -12.65 -1.51 18.23
N ILE A 36 -12.04 -2.23 19.18
CA ILE A 36 -12.09 -1.87 20.61
C ILE A 36 -11.41 -0.51 20.84
N TYR A 37 -10.29 -0.25 20.18
CA TYR A 37 -9.57 1.02 20.27
C TYR A 37 -10.40 2.19 19.71
N VAL A 38 -10.99 2.03 18.53
CA VAL A 38 -11.87 3.03 17.89
C VAL A 38 -13.09 3.34 18.76
N ALA A 39 -13.66 2.33 19.42
CA ALA A 39 -14.80 2.52 20.31
C ALA A 39 -14.45 3.35 21.56
N LYS A 40 -13.18 3.31 22.02
CA LYS A 40 -12.72 4.06 23.20
C LYS A 40 -12.28 5.48 22.84
N ASP A 41 -11.54 5.65 21.75
CA ASP A 41 -11.10 6.97 21.27
C ASP A 41 -11.10 7.04 19.73
N PRO A 42 -12.23 7.46 19.12
CA PRO A 42 -12.32 7.49 17.67
C PRO A 42 -11.42 8.59 17.06
N TRP A 43 -11.30 9.74 17.72
CA TRP A 43 -10.59 10.89 17.16
C TRP A 43 -9.08 10.70 17.12
N GLY A 44 -8.49 10.13 18.16
CA GLY A 44 -7.09 9.74 18.26
C GLY A 44 -6.72 8.66 17.24
N PHE A 45 -7.60 7.69 17.00
CA PHE A 45 -7.41 6.72 15.92
C PHE A 45 -7.33 7.41 14.56
N PHE A 46 -8.28 8.30 14.24
CA PHE A 46 -8.25 9.04 12.98
C PHE A 46 -6.98 9.89 12.84
N ALA A 47 -6.57 10.58 13.90
CA ALA A 47 -5.36 11.40 13.88
C ALA A 47 -4.12 10.55 13.60
N THR A 48 -3.93 9.42 14.30
CA THR A 48 -2.80 8.51 14.09
C THR A 48 -2.82 7.88 12.69
N VAL A 49 -4.00 7.43 12.23
CA VAL A 49 -4.15 6.88 10.88
C VAL A 49 -3.80 7.92 9.83
N LEU A 50 -4.29 9.16 9.95
CA LEU A 50 -3.97 10.23 9.01
C LEU A 50 -2.47 10.59 9.04
N MET A 51 -1.85 10.59 10.22
CA MET A 51 -0.43 10.89 10.39
C MET A 51 0.47 9.86 9.70
N ILE A 52 0.06 8.58 9.70
CA ILE A 52 0.79 7.48 9.02
C ILE A 52 0.41 7.39 7.53
N LEU A 53 -0.87 7.60 7.22
CA LEU A 53 -1.41 7.50 5.86
C LEU A 53 -0.85 8.60 4.96
N THR A 54 -0.67 9.82 5.47
CA THR A 54 -0.16 10.96 4.70
C THR A 54 1.22 10.70 4.09
N PRO A 55 2.26 10.34 4.87
CA PRO A 55 3.57 10.02 4.31
C PRO A 55 3.55 8.74 3.46
N LEU A 56 2.76 7.73 3.85
CA LEU A 56 2.67 6.49 3.09
C LEU A 56 2.06 6.72 1.70
N LEU A 57 1.00 7.54 1.62
CA LEU A 57 0.37 7.92 0.36
C LEU A 57 1.30 8.79 -0.48
N GLY A 58 2.04 9.72 0.15
CA GLY A 58 3.05 10.51 -0.54
C GLY A 58 4.16 9.65 -1.17
N LEU A 59 4.69 8.68 -0.43
CA LEU A 59 5.68 7.73 -0.94
C LEU A 59 5.11 6.83 -2.04
N SER A 60 3.87 6.37 -1.88
CA SER A 60 3.17 5.58 -2.89
C SER A 60 3.00 6.37 -4.19
N ALA A 61 2.53 7.62 -4.10
CA ALA A 61 2.37 8.51 -5.23
C ALA A 61 3.72 8.83 -5.90
N PHE A 62 4.78 9.07 -5.12
CA PHE A 62 6.12 9.28 -5.65
C PHE A 62 6.65 8.05 -6.40
N CYS A 63 6.46 6.87 -5.84
CA CYS A 63 6.85 5.62 -6.47
C CYS A 63 6.05 5.40 -7.78
N ALA A 64 4.73 5.57 -7.73
CA ALA A 64 3.87 5.48 -8.90
C ALA A 64 4.26 6.49 -9.99
N PHE A 65 4.65 7.71 -9.62
CA PHE A 65 5.13 8.73 -10.56
C PHE A 65 6.44 8.31 -11.23
N LYS A 66 7.40 7.75 -10.49
CA LYS A 66 8.64 7.21 -11.07
C LYS A 66 8.36 6.05 -12.03
N LEU A 67 7.47 5.14 -11.64
CA LEU A 67 7.05 4.02 -12.50
C LEU A 67 6.34 4.51 -13.76
N ALA A 68 5.41 5.46 -13.63
CA ALA A 68 4.70 6.05 -14.76
C ALA A 68 5.67 6.74 -15.74
N LYS A 69 6.70 7.41 -15.23
CA LYS A 69 7.74 8.04 -16.06
C LYS A 69 8.58 7.00 -16.82
N GLU A 70 8.90 5.88 -16.18
CA GLU A 70 9.61 4.78 -16.85
C GLU A 70 8.75 4.09 -17.91
N VAL A 71 7.45 3.91 -17.63
CA VAL A 71 6.47 3.38 -18.59
C VAL A 71 6.39 4.29 -19.83
N GLN A 72 6.31 5.61 -19.65
CA GLN A 72 6.30 6.57 -20.76
C GLN A 72 7.57 6.48 -21.61
N ARG A 73 8.75 6.38 -20.98
CA ARG A 73 10.03 6.21 -21.68
C ARG A 73 10.04 4.94 -22.53
N GLN A 74 9.55 3.83 -21.97
CA GLN A 74 9.45 2.58 -22.72
C GLN A 74 8.46 2.65 -23.89
N GLU A 75 7.36 3.41 -23.77
CA GLU A 75 6.44 3.62 -24.88
C GLU A 75 7.06 4.43 -26.02
N GLU A 76 7.83 5.48 -25.72
CA GLU A 76 8.53 6.28 -26.74
C GLU A 76 9.60 5.45 -27.47
N GLU A 77 10.38 4.66 -26.73
CA GLU A 77 11.38 3.76 -27.31
C GLU A 77 10.73 2.66 -28.16
N LYS A 78 9.60 2.08 -27.71
CA LYS A 78 8.82 1.13 -28.52
C LYS A 78 8.31 1.78 -29.79
N LYS A 79 7.70 2.97 -29.72
CA LYS A 79 7.22 3.70 -30.91
C LYS A 79 8.34 3.98 -31.91
N LEU A 80 9.55 4.31 -31.45
CA LEU A 80 10.70 4.53 -32.33
C LEU A 80 11.19 3.22 -32.99
N ARG A 81 11.23 2.12 -32.22
CA ARG A 81 11.59 0.78 -32.70
C ARG A 81 10.57 0.26 -33.71
N ASP A 82 9.29 0.44 -33.45
CA ASP A 82 8.20 0.03 -34.36
C ASP A 82 8.24 0.80 -35.67
N LYS A 83 8.54 2.12 -35.63
CA LYS A 83 8.75 2.93 -36.85
C LYS A 83 9.95 2.44 -37.67
N ARG A 84 11.07 2.10 -37.03
CA ARG A 84 12.25 1.52 -37.72
C ARG A 84 11.94 0.15 -38.32
N ASN A 85 11.28 -0.73 -37.58
CA ASN A 85 10.90 -2.06 -38.06
C ASN A 85 9.90 -1.98 -39.21
N ALA A 86 8.93 -1.06 -39.15
CA ALA A 86 7.99 -0.83 -40.25
C ALA A 86 8.67 -0.31 -41.52
N ALA A 87 9.68 0.57 -41.39
CA ALA A 87 10.45 1.05 -42.54
C ALA A 87 11.30 -0.08 -43.18
N ILE A 88 11.92 -0.93 -42.36
CA ILE A 88 12.69 -2.09 -42.83
C ILE A 88 11.76 -3.11 -43.51
N ALA A 89 10.61 -3.42 -42.91
CA ALA A 89 9.63 -4.34 -43.47
C ALA A 89 9.07 -3.85 -44.82
N LYS A 90 8.84 -2.53 -44.97
CA LYS A 90 8.43 -1.95 -46.26
C LYS A 90 9.52 -2.08 -47.33
N LYS A 91 10.79 -1.86 -46.97
CA LYS A 91 11.92 -2.08 -47.89
C LYS A 91 12.08 -3.54 -48.30
N GLN A 92 11.95 -4.48 -47.36
CA GLN A 92 12.03 -5.91 -47.66
C GLN A 92 10.88 -6.41 -48.54
N LYS A 93 9.67 -5.83 -48.39
CA LYS A 93 8.55 -6.14 -49.29
C LYS A 93 8.80 -5.67 -50.72
N HIS A 94 9.39 -4.49 -50.91
CA HIS A 94 9.72 -3.98 -52.24
C HIS A 94 10.79 -4.81 -52.95
N VAL A 95 11.83 -5.25 -52.22
CA VAL A 95 12.93 -6.08 -52.76
C VAL A 95 12.47 -7.48 -53.18
N LYS A 96 11.34 -7.98 -52.67
CA LYS A 96 10.80 -9.31 -53.01
C LYS A 96 9.81 -9.29 -54.18
N SER A 97 9.46 -8.11 -54.70
CA SER A 97 8.54 -7.91 -55.82
C SER A 97 9.20 -7.41 -57.11
N GLU A 98 10.53 -7.30 -57.12
CA GLU A 98 11.38 -7.30 -58.33
C GLU A 98 11.96 -8.71 -58.53
#